data_AF-A0A348SDE7-F1
#
_entry.id   AF-A0A348SDE7-F1
#
_cell.length_a   1.000
_cell.length_b   1.000
_cell.length_c   1.000
_cell.angle_alpha   90.00
_cell.angle_beta   90.00
_cell.angle_gamma   90.00
#
_symmetry.space_group_name_H-M   'P 1'
#
loop_
_entity.id
_entity.type
_entity.pdbx_description
1 polymer ?
#
loop_
_entity_poly.entity_id
_entity_poly.type
_entity_poly.pdbx_seq_one_letter_code
_entity_poly.pdbx_strand_id
1 'polypeptide(L)'
;MTTSGAHPTPAERARALPRDPLLGIPLRHVVRDAVGRALRRAIANGTLPAPADANALEALIRGIEVEVPASSEHGDYASNIAMKSGKLLQRAPAQIAAALVAELDVEAQERLHGGAGSLGPITQASVAGPGFLNMRLRAGLLADLLDTIIASPSAWGHVVP
;
A
#
# COMPACT_ATOMS: atom_id res chain seq x y z
N MET A 1 -50.84 -16.43 -0.96
CA MET A 1 -50.06 -15.39 -0.25
C MET A 1 -49.62 -16.06 1.05
N THR A 2 -48.37 -16.49 1.23
CA THR A 2 -47.19 -15.66 1.46
C THR A 2 -45.90 -16.45 1.15
N THR A 3 -45.03 -15.94 0.29
CA THR A 3 -43.68 -16.49 0.07
C THR A 3 -42.79 -16.06 1.23
N SER A 4 -42.38 -17.02 2.07
CA SER A 4 -41.38 -16.82 3.12
C SER A 4 -40.02 -16.56 2.47
N GLY A 5 -39.56 -15.31 2.47
CA GLY A 5 -38.25 -14.96 1.96
C GLY A 5 -37.17 -15.54 2.88
N ALA A 6 -36.43 -16.52 2.38
CA ALA A 6 -35.32 -17.12 3.12
C ALA A 6 -34.29 -16.04 3.49
N HIS A 7 -34.00 -15.89 4.78
CA HIS A 7 -32.92 -15.02 5.22
C HIS A 7 -31.57 -15.61 4.79
N PRO A 8 -30.68 -14.81 4.16
CA PRO A 8 -29.39 -15.30 3.72
C PRO A 8 -28.58 -15.81 4.92
N THR A 9 -27.86 -16.91 4.72
CA THR A 9 -26.96 -17.50 5.72
C THR A 9 -25.83 -16.53 6.06
N PRO A 10 -25.16 -16.70 7.22
CA PRO A 10 -24.00 -15.87 7.58
C PRO A 10 -22.91 -15.86 6.51
N ALA A 11 -22.69 -17.00 5.83
CA ALA A 11 -21.74 -17.12 4.71
C ALA A 11 -22.18 -16.31 3.48
N GLU A 12 -23.47 -16.31 3.15
CA GLU A 12 -24.03 -15.53 2.03
C GLU A 12 -24.00 -14.03 2.33
N ARG A 13 -24.26 -13.62 3.58
CA ARG A 13 -24.13 -12.22 4.02
C ARG A 13 -22.68 -11.75 3.94
N ALA A 14 -21.73 -12.58 4.39
CA ALA A 14 -20.30 -12.29 4.34
C ALA A 14 -19.76 -12.15 2.91
N ARG A 15 -20.37 -12.85 1.94
CA ARG A 15 -19.99 -12.77 0.52
C ARG A 15 -20.58 -11.55 -0.19
N ALA A 16 -21.67 -10.99 0.34
CA ALA A 16 -22.40 -9.87 -0.25
C ALA A 16 -21.98 -8.48 0.30
N LEU A 17 -21.17 -8.44 1.36
CA LEU A 17 -20.70 -7.17 1.94
C LEU A 17 -19.56 -6.56 1.09
N PRO A 18 -19.54 -5.22 0.92
CA PRO A 18 -18.40 -4.52 0.34
C PRO A 18 -17.17 -4.84 1.19
N ARG A 19 -16.16 -5.47 0.59
CA ARG A 19 -14.89 -5.73 1.25
C ARG A 19 -14.10 -4.44 1.18
N ASP A 20 -13.91 -3.77 2.32
CA ASP A 20 -12.83 -2.78 2.38
C ASP A 20 -11.54 -3.51 2.03
N PRO A 21 -10.80 -3.07 0.99
CA PRO A 21 -9.59 -3.75 0.57
C PRO A 21 -8.53 -3.84 1.66
N LEU A 22 -8.62 -3.08 2.76
CA LEU A 22 -7.65 -3.11 3.86
C LEU A 22 -8.06 -4.02 5.03
N LEU A 23 -9.33 -4.45 5.10
CA LEU A 23 -9.83 -5.34 6.17
C LEU A 23 -9.27 -6.76 6.02
N GLY A 24 -8.59 -7.26 7.05
CA GLY A 24 -7.99 -8.61 7.07
C GLY A 24 -6.63 -8.73 6.38
N ILE A 25 -6.12 -7.63 5.80
CA ILE A 25 -4.81 -7.57 5.17
C ILE A 25 -3.73 -7.16 6.20
N PRO A 26 -2.61 -7.90 6.32
CA PRO A 26 -1.47 -7.49 7.13
C PRO A 26 -0.98 -6.07 6.82
N LEU A 27 -0.61 -5.29 7.84
CA LEU A 27 -0.13 -3.91 7.69
C LEU A 27 1.01 -3.76 6.67
N ARG A 28 1.93 -4.73 6.63
CA ARG A 28 3.00 -4.82 5.63
C ARG A 28 2.50 -4.82 4.17
N HIS A 29 1.34 -5.40 3.88
CA HIS A 29 0.76 -5.41 2.54
C HIS A 29 0.15 -4.04 2.20
N VAL A 30 -0.45 -3.37 3.19
CA VAL A 30 -0.93 -1.99 3.02
C VAL A 30 0.23 -1.07 2.65
N VAL A 31 1.38 -1.22 3.32
CA VAL A 31 2.61 -0.50 2.96
C VAL A 31 3.13 -0.90 1.59
N ARG A 32 3.17 -2.20 1.28
CA ARG A 32 3.55 -2.71 -0.05
C ARG A 32 2.73 -2.05 -1.15
N ASP A 33 1.41 -2.00 -0.99
CA ASP A 33 0.51 -1.46 -1.98
C ASP A 33 0.73 0.04 -2.16
N ALA A 34 1.02 0.78 -1.08
CA ALA A 34 1.39 2.19 -1.17
C ALA A 34 2.69 2.39 -1.98
N VAL A 35 3.72 1.60 -1.72
CA VAL A 35 4.97 1.64 -2.51
C VAL A 35 4.72 1.27 -3.98
N GLY A 36 3.90 0.25 -4.23
CA GLY A 36 3.51 -0.15 -5.58
C GLY A 36 2.72 0.93 -6.33
N ARG A 37 1.82 1.65 -5.63
CA ARG A 37 1.11 2.81 -6.19
C ARG A 37 2.08 3.95 -6.50
N ALA A 38 2.97 4.30 -5.57
CA ALA A 38 3.99 5.32 -5.77
C ALA A 38 4.85 5.02 -7.01
N LEU A 39 5.29 3.78 -7.18
CA LEU A 39 6.05 3.37 -8.36
C LEU A 39 5.27 3.58 -9.67
N ARG A 40 3.99 3.18 -9.69
CA ARG A 40 3.12 3.37 -10.86
C ARG A 40 2.86 4.85 -11.15
N ARG A 41 2.64 5.68 -10.12
CA ARG A 41 2.44 7.13 -10.27
C ARG A 41 3.68 7.82 -10.84
N ALA A 42 4.87 7.49 -10.31
CA ALA A 42 6.14 8.01 -10.81
C ALA A 42 6.41 7.64 -12.28
N ILE A 43 5.95 6.47 -12.74
CA ILE A 43 6.02 6.09 -14.15
C ILE A 43 4.97 6.84 -14.97
N ALA A 44 3.72 6.90 -14.48
CA ALA A 44 2.61 7.52 -15.18
C ALA A 44 2.80 9.03 -15.41
N ASN A 45 3.44 9.73 -14.48
CA ASN A 45 3.76 11.15 -14.60
C ASN A 45 5.10 11.45 -15.30
N GLY A 46 5.83 10.42 -15.73
CA GLY A 46 7.07 10.54 -16.50
C GLY A 46 8.33 10.81 -15.66
N THR A 47 8.25 10.87 -14.33
CA THR A 47 9.43 11.00 -13.45
C THR A 47 10.36 9.80 -13.61
N LEU A 48 9.79 8.61 -13.70
CA LEU A 48 10.48 7.37 -14.05
C LEU A 48 10.08 6.93 -15.45
N PRO A 49 11.00 6.33 -16.22
CA PRO A 49 10.67 5.83 -17.55
C PRO A 49 9.71 4.64 -17.47
N ALA A 50 8.90 4.45 -18.49
CA ALA A 50 8.12 3.23 -18.65
C ALA A 50 9.05 2.01 -18.77
N PRO A 51 8.75 0.89 -18.10
CA PRO A 51 9.54 -0.33 -18.23
C PRO A 51 9.41 -0.89 -19.65
N ALA A 52 10.48 -1.52 -20.15
CA ALA A 52 10.40 -2.28 -21.40
C ALA A 52 9.48 -3.51 -21.28
N ASP A 53 9.32 -4.06 -20.07
CA ASP A 53 8.46 -5.19 -19.75
C ASP A 53 7.49 -4.83 -18.62
N ALA A 54 6.22 -4.59 -18.98
CA ALA A 54 5.16 -4.27 -18.02
C ALA A 54 4.80 -5.46 -17.12
N ASN A 55 4.92 -6.71 -17.60
CA ASN A 55 4.63 -7.88 -16.79
C ASN A 55 5.70 -8.08 -15.71
N ALA A 56 6.96 -7.84 -16.05
CA ALA A 56 8.05 -7.83 -15.07
C ALA A 56 7.85 -6.76 -14.00
N LEU A 57 7.33 -5.57 -14.35
CA LEU A 57 6.99 -4.54 -13.37
C LEU A 57 5.92 -5.03 -12.40
N GLU A 58 4.83 -5.59 -12.92
CA GLU A 58 3.73 -6.08 -12.09
C GLU A 58 4.16 -7.26 -11.19
N ALA A 59 5.03 -8.14 -11.69
CA ALA A 59 5.63 -9.19 -10.88
C ALA A 59 6.53 -8.62 -9.76
N LEU A 60 7.34 -7.61 -10.07
CA LEU A 60 8.18 -6.91 -9.12
C LEU A 60 7.35 -6.19 -8.05
N ILE A 61 6.25 -5.54 -8.42
CA ILE A 61 5.34 -4.88 -7.48
C ILE A 61 4.69 -5.89 -6.52
N ARG A 62 4.20 -7.04 -7.03
CA ARG A 62 3.67 -8.11 -6.18
C ARG A 62 4.71 -8.67 -5.21
N GLY A 63 5.97 -8.70 -5.64
CA GLY A 63 7.12 -9.20 -4.88
C GLY A 63 7.85 -8.16 -4.03
N ILE A 64 7.33 -6.94 -3.86
CA ILE A 64 7.95 -5.92 -3.01
C ILE A 64 8.09 -6.48 -1.58
N GLU A 65 9.31 -6.49 -1.08
CA GLU A 65 9.61 -6.85 0.31
C GLU A 65 9.46 -5.61 1.18
N VAL A 66 8.72 -5.77 2.27
CA VAL A 66 8.53 -4.76 3.31
C VAL A 66 8.93 -5.41 4.63
N GLU A 67 9.94 -4.85 5.27
CA GLU A 67 10.55 -5.37 6.48
C GLU A 67 10.57 -4.31 7.59
N VAL A 68 10.77 -4.74 8.84
CA VAL A 68 10.96 -3.81 9.96
C VAL A 68 12.45 -3.42 9.98
N PRO A 69 12.77 -2.11 9.97
CA PRO A 69 14.16 -1.67 9.98
C PRO A 69 14.85 -2.02 11.31
N ALA A 70 16.18 -2.17 11.27
CA ALA A 70 16.97 -2.48 12.46
C ALA A 70 16.96 -1.37 13.54
N SER A 71 16.70 -0.12 13.14
CA SER A 71 16.57 1.03 14.03
C SER A 71 15.22 1.70 13.81
N SER A 72 14.53 2.04 14.91
CA SER A 72 13.24 2.75 14.88
C SER A 72 13.33 4.20 14.37
N GLU A 73 14.54 4.76 14.32
CA GLU A 73 14.83 6.05 13.69
C GLU A 73 14.56 5.99 12.17
N HIS A 74 14.71 4.82 11.56
CA HIS A 74 14.45 4.57 10.14
C HIS A 74 12.96 4.30 9.83
N GLY A 75 12.05 4.62 10.75
CA GLY A 75 10.62 4.44 10.56
C GLY A 75 10.12 3.09 11.05
N ASP A 76 8.92 2.75 10.60
CA ASP A 76 8.21 1.53 11.01
C ASP A 76 8.44 0.39 10.00
N TYR A 77 8.67 0.74 8.74
CA TYR A 77 8.92 -0.20 7.66
C TYR A 77 10.00 0.30 6.70
N ALA A 78 10.69 -0.63 6.06
CA ALA A 78 11.68 -0.36 5.03
C ALA A 78 11.50 -1.28 3.81
N SER A 79 12.01 -0.85 2.65
CA SER A 79 12.04 -1.65 1.42
C SER A 79 13.29 -1.40 0.59
N ASN A 80 13.83 -2.46 -0.03
CA ASN A 80 14.95 -2.43 -0.97
C ASN A 80 14.51 -2.21 -2.43
N ILE A 81 13.24 -1.84 -2.66
CA ILE A 81 12.60 -1.82 -3.98
C ILE A 81 13.34 -0.97 -5.01
N ALA A 82 13.96 0.14 -4.61
CA ALA A 82 14.65 1.03 -5.53
C ALA A 82 15.86 0.32 -6.19
N MET A 83 16.56 -0.53 -5.44
CA MET A 83 17.66 -1.35 -5.97
C MET A 83 17.14 -2.42 -6.92
N LYS A 84 16.07 -3.13 -6.55
CA LYS A 84 15.46 -4.19 -7.39
C LYS A 84 14.89 -3.63 -8.70
N SER A 85 14.43 -2.38 -8.70
CA SER A 85 13.82 -1.72 -9.85
C SER A 85 14.84 -1.16 -10.86
N GLY A 86 16.11 -0.99 -10.47
CA GLY A 86 17.13 -0.30 -11.25
C GLY A 86 17.33 -0.86 -12.66
N LYS A 87 17.44 -2.19 -12.79
CA LYS A 87 17.61 -2.85 -14.10
C LYS A 87 16.35 -2.73 -14.97
N LEU A 88 15.17 -2.83 -14.36
CA LEU A 88 13.91 -2.79 -15.11
C LEU A 88 13.62 -1.39 -15.65
N LEU A 89 13.92 -0.36 -14.87
CA LEU A 89 13.66 1.04 -15.21
C LEU A 89 14.87 1.75 -15.83
N GLN A 90 16.03 1.09 -15.93
CA GLN A 90 17.26 1.70 -16.47
C GLN A 90 17.59 3.04 -15.78
N ARG A 91 17.46 3.06 -14.44
CA ARG A 91 17.71 4.22 -13.59
C ARG A 91 18.54 3.83 -12.37
N ALA A 92 19.32 4.79 -11.88
CA ALA A 92 20.09 4.59 -10.66
C ALA A 92 19.14 4.38 -9.47
N PRO A 93 19.43 3.45 -8.54
CA PRO A 93 18.59 3.20 -7.37
C PRO A 93 18.28 4.47 -6.57
N ALA A 94 19.24 5.40 -6.41
CA ALA A 94 19.01 6.67 -5.74
C ALA A 94 17.94 7.55 -6.42
N GLN A 95 17.89 7.56 -7.76
CA GLN A 95 16.87 8.31 -8.51
C GLN A 95 15.48 7.69 -8.32
N ILE A 96 15.41 6.35 -8.34
CA ILE A 96 14.15 5.63 -8.10
C ILE A 96 13.67 5.87 -6.67
N ALA A 97 14.57 5.80 -5.69
CA ALA A 97 14.24 6.05 -4.29
C ALA A 97 13.72 7.48 -4.08
N ALA A 98 14.36 8.49 -4.69
CA ALA A 98 13.91 9.88 -4.63
C ALA A 98 12.52 10.06 -5.27
N ALA A 99 12.26 9.43 -6.42
CA ALA A 99 10.96 9.48 -7.08
C ALA A 99 9.86 8.83 -6.21
N LEU A 100 10.16 7.70 -5.56
CA LEU A 100 9.22 7.04 -4.65
C LEU A 100 8.91 7.90 -3.42
N VAL A 101 9.93 8.53 -2.81
CA VAL A 101 9.71 9.46 -1.69
C VAL A 101 8.81 10.61 -2.11
N ALA A 102 9.07 11.23 -3.27
CA ALA A 102 8.25 12.32 -3.78
C ALA A 102 6.78 11.93 -3.98
N GLU A 103 6.50 10.75 -4.56
CA GLU A 103 5.12 10.28 -4.73
C GLU A 103 4.42 9.95 -3.41
N LEU A 104 5.16 9.37 -2.45
CA LEU A 104 4.63 9.08 -1.12
C LEU A 104 4.36 10.36 -0.33
N ASP A 105 5.19 11.39 -0.48
CA ASP A 105 4.97 12.72 0.11
C ASP A 105 3.75 13.41 -0.53
N VAL A 106 3.56 13.29 -1.85
CA VAL A 106 2.34 13.77 -2.52
C VAL A 106 1.10 13.04 -2.00
N GLU A 107 1.11 11.71 -1.88
CA GLU A 107 -0.01 10.95 -1.28
C GLU A 107 -0.26 11.39 0.17
N ALA A 108 0.80 11.67 0.93
CA ALA A 108 0.72 12.20 2.29
C ALA A 108 0.23 13.66 2.37
N GLN A 109 0.29 14.43 1.28
CA GLN A 109 -0.20 15.82 1.18
C GLN A 109 -1.61 15.92 0.58
N GLU A 110 -1.99 15.03 -0.35
CA GLU A 110 -3.38 14.86 -0.84
C GLU A 110 -4.34 14.65 0.36
N ARG A 111 -3.83 13.99 1.39
CA ARG A 111 -4.38 13.87 2.75
C ARG A 111 -4.83 15.18 3.40
N LEU A 112 -4.08 16.28 3.26
CA LEU A 112 -4.39 17.55 3.96
C LEU A 112 -5.61 18.27 3.38
N HIS A 113 -5.98 17.98 2.13
CA HIS A 113 -6.93 18.77 1.36
C HIS A 113 -8.32 18.13 1.25
N GLY A 114 -8.64 17.11 2.06
CA GLY A 114 -9.99 16.54 2.16
C GLY A 114 -10.46 15.79 0.91
N GLY A 115 -9.54 15.20 0.13
CA GLY A 115 -9.91 14.38 -1.03
C GLY A 115 -10.74 13.15 -0.64
N ALA A 116 -11.66 12.73 -1.51
CA ALA A 116 -12.58 11.60 -1.31
C ALA A 116 -11.91 10.20 -1.33
N GLY A 117 -10.58 10.13 -1.32
CA GLY A 117 -9.81 8.88 -1.33
C GLY A 117 -9.51 8.37 0.09
N SER A 118 -9.33 7.06 0.24
CA SER A 118 -8.84 6.45 1.48
C SER A 118 -7.50 7.08 1.88
N LEU A 119 -7.36 7.46 3.16
CA LEU A 119 -6.12 8.05 3.69
C LEU A 119 -4.95 7.07 3.46
N GLY A 120 -3.91 7.55 2.75
CA GLY A 120 -2.68 6.79 2.56
C GLY A 120 -2.05 6.33 3.90
N PRO A 121 -1.37 5.19 3.94
CA PRO A 121 -0.85 4.62 5.18
C PRO A 121 0.43 5.28 5.69
N ILE A 122 1.17 6.00 4.84
CA ILE A 122 2.49 6.54 5.10
C ILE A 122 2.40 8.04 5.40
N THR A 123 3.08 8.50 6.45
CA THR A 123 3.16 9.94 6.81
C THR A 123 4.48 10.58 6.43
N GLN A 124 5.54 9.78 6.26
CA GLN A 124 6.86 10.24 5.89
C GLN A 124 7.63 9.10 5.25
N ALA A 125 8.39 9.39 4.20
CA ALA A 125 9.36 8.48 3.62
C ALA A 125 10.76 9.14 3.57
N SER A 126 11.82 8.33 3.63
CA SER A 126 13.19 8.81 3.48
C SER A 126 14.07 7.76 2.83
N VAL A 127 15.21 8.18 2.27
CA VAL A 127 16.18 7.28 1.63
C VAL A 127 17.42 7.15 2.50
N ALA A 128 17.88 5.91 2.69
CA ALA A 128 19.16 5.60 3.31
C ALA A 128 20.10 4.90 2.32
N GLY A 129 21.38 5.27 2.39
CA GLY A 129 22.46 4.63 1.63
C GLY A 129 22.16 4.54 0.11
N PRO A 130 22.39 3.39 -0.53
CA PRO A 130 22.27 3.24 -1.98
C PRO A 130 20.82 3.07 -2.48
N GLY A 131 19.79 3.26 -1.64
CA GLY A 131 18.39 3.17 -2.08
C GLY A 131 17.49 2.32 -1.18
N PHE A 132 17.75 2.25 0.12
CA PHE A 132 16.76 1.75 1.07
C PHE A 132 15.70 2.82 1.30
N LEU A 133 14.44 2.47 1.07
CA LEU A 133 13.29 3.32 1.30
C LEU A 133 12.74 3.05 2.71
N ASN A 134 12.93 4.00 3.61
CA ASN A 134 12.44 4.01 4.98
C ASN A 134 11.07 4.71 5.03
N MET A 135 10.12 4.17 5.79
CA MET A 135 8.73 4.63 5.80
C MET A 135 8.19 4.67 7.22
N ARG A 136 7.58 5.79 7.59
CA ARG A 136 6.83 5.95 8.83
C ARG A 136 5.34 5.89 8.54
N LEU A 137 4.64 5.08 9.32
CA LEU A 137 3.20 4.99 9.26
C LEU A 137 2.54 6.21 9.87
N ARG A 138 1.33 6.48 9.40
CA ARG A 138 0.46 7.45 10.02
C ARG A 138 -0.05 6.95 11.38
N ALA A 139 -0.01 7.82 12.39
CA ALA A 139 -0.50 7.54 13.74
C ALA A 139 -1.96 7.05 13.78
N GLY A 140 -2.85 7.65 12.98
CA GLY A 140 -4.27 7.27 12.93
C GLY A 140 -4.58 6.02 12.10
N LEU A 141 -3.60 5.40 11.43
CA LEU A 141 -3.87 4.26 10.56
C LEU A 141 -4.48 3.08 11.31
N LEU A 142 -3.99 2.80 12.52
CA LEU A 142 -4.54 1.72 13.32
C LEU A 142 -5.96 2.05 13.82
N ALA A 143 -6.22 3.31 14.19
CA ALA A 143 -7.54 3.74 14.60
C ALA A 143 -8.56 3.56 13.46
N ASP A 144 -8.21 4.02 12.25
CA ASP A 144 -9.07 3.83 11.07
C ASP A 144 -9.33 2.35 10.79
N LEU A 145 -8.30 1.49 10.89
CA LEU A 145 -8.47 0.04 10.71
C LEU A 145 -9.40 -0.56 11.77
N LEU A 146 -9.29 -0.12 13.03
CA LEU A 146 -10.17 -0.55 14.12
C LEU A 146 -11.61 -0.09 13.89
N ASP A 147 -11.81 1.16 13.47
CA ASP A 147 -13.14 1.69 13.14
C ASP A 147 -13.77 0.89 12.00
N THR A 148 -13.00 0.52 10.98
CA THR A 148 -13.46 -0.34 9.89
C THR A 148 -13.83 -1.75 10.39
N ILE A 149 -13.03 -2.35 11.28
CA ILE A 149 -13.33 -3.65 11.90
C ILE A 149 -14.62 -3.57 12.73
N ILE A 150 -14.81 -2.50 13.50
CA ILE A 150 -16.02 -2.30 14.32
C ILE A 150 -17.25 -2.12 13.42
N ALA A 151 -17.12 -1.37 12.33
CA ALA A 151 -18.21 -1.15 11.37
C ALA A 151 -18.56 -2.42 10.58
N SER A 152 -17.59 -3.31 10.34
CA SER A 152 -17.74 -4.53 9.54
C SER A 152 -17.02 -5.74 10.17
N PRO A 153 -17.48 -6.23 11.33
CA PRO A 153 -16.76 -7.25 12.10
C PRO A 153 -16.67 -8.59 11.38
N SER A 154 -17.67 -8.92 10.54
CA SER A 154 -17.69 -10.15 9.75
C SER A 154 -16.68 -10.17 8.59
N ALA A 155 -16.05 -9.04 8.26
CA ALA A 155 -15.03 -8.97 7.22
C ALA A 155 -13.61 -9.21 7.75
N TRP A 156 -13.42 -9.18 9.07
CA TRP A 156 -12.13 -9.38 9.72
C TRP A 156 -11.79 -10.87 9.90
N GLY A 157 -10.49 -11.21 9.94
CA GLY A 157 -10.00 -12.56 10.24
C GLY A 157 -9.91 -13.52 9.04
N HIS A 158 -10.16 -13.03 7.82
CA HIS A 158 -10.06 -13.82 6.59
C HIS A 158 -8.82 -13.40 5.79
N VAL A 159 -7.81 -14.27 5.75
CA VAL A 159 -6.67 -14.09 4.83
C VAL A 159 -7.05 -14.74 3.50
N VAL A 160 -7.11 -13.94 2.43
CA VAL A 160 -7.26 -14.49 1.08
C VAL A 160 -5.99 -15.30 0.78
N PRO A 161 -6.11 -16.58 0.39
CA PRO A 161 -4.96 -17.45 0.13
C PRO A 161 -4.09 -16.93 -1.02
#